data_AF-A0A1L7RE05-F1
#
_entry.id   AF-A0A1L7RE05-F1
#
_cell.length_a   1.000
_cell.length_b   1.000
_cell.length_c   1.000
_cell.angle_alpha   90.00
_cell.angle_beta   90.00
_cell.angle_gamma   90.00
#
_symmetry.space_group_name_H-M   'P 1'
#
loop_
_entity.id
_entity.type
_entity.pdbx_description
1 polymer ?
#
loop_
_entity_poly.entity_id
_entity_poly.type
_entity_poly.pdbx_seq_one_letter_code
_entity_poly.pdbx_strand_id
1 'polypeptide(L)'
;MSVGGLPAPAANAASGHRRRGARPPQRRKTPPSGTRQVRVGANGTVNLASITFLASKTHAGSQAIIDWNPDTIIITTTDGEVLAQYTWPAPGTRYVSTHTHPTPPASTDHHTPQDPELSPMS
;
A
#
# COMPACT_ATOMS: atom_id res chain seq x y z
N MET A 1 4.86 15.25 -69.87
CA MET A 1 4.61 15.58 -68.45
C MET A 1 3.67 14.52 -67.89
N SER A 2 4.19 13.58 -67.09
CA SER A 2 3.47 12.77 -66.08
C SER A 2 4.43 11.70 -65.57
N VAL A 3 4.96 11.89 -64.36
CA VAL A 3 5.76 10.90 -63.64
C VAL A 3 4.83 10.12 -62.72
N GLY A 4 4.75 8.82 -62.92
CA GLY A 4 4.00 7.90 -62.07
C GLY A 4 4.88 7.27 -60.99
N GLY A 5 4.28 7.05 -59.82
CA GLY A 5 4.59 5.93 -58.93
C GLY A 5 5.80 6.05 -58.00
N LEU A 6 5.55 6.26 -56.70
CA LEU A 6 6.47 6.03 -55.59
C LEU A 6 6.92 4.56 -55.51
N PRO A 7 8.14 4.32 -55.00
CA PRO A 7 8.34 3.28 -54.00
C PRO A 7 8.73 3.86 -52.62
N ALA A 8 8.30 3.12 -51.60
CA ALA A 8 8.39 3.40 -50.17
C ALA A 8 9.84 3.49 -49.61
N PRO A 9 10.04 4.14 -48.45
CA PRO A 9 11.36 4.30 -47.83
C PRO A 9 11.87 3.00 -47.21
N ALA A 10 13.11 2.61 -47.54
CA ALA A 10 13.85 1.57 -46.84
C ALA A 10 14.45 2.12 -45.54
N ALA A 11 14.23 1.37 -44.46
CA ALA A 11 14.66 1.66 -43.10
C ALA A 11 16.16 1.43 -42.87
N ASN A 12 16.79 2.31 -42.08
CA ASN A 12 17.66 1.96 -40.93
C ASN A 12 18.19 3.27 -40.30
N ALA A 13 17.67 3.68 -39.14
CA ALA A 13 18.11 3.25 -37.80
C ALA A 13 19.28 4.08 -37.27
N ALA A 14 18.93 5.13 -36.51
CA ALA A 14 19.64 5.55 -35.31
C ALA A 14 18.79 6.57 -34.53
N SER A 15 17.50 6.26 -34.28
CA SER A 15 16.76 6.94 -33.23
C SER A 15 17.27 6.42 -31.89
N GLY A 16 18.38 7.02 -31.44
CA GLY A 16 18.81 6.96 -30.05
C GLY A 16 17.71 7.55 -29.18
N HIS A 17 16.72 6.74 -28.84
CA HIS A 17 15.80 7.03 -27.75
C HIS A 17 16.66 7.04 -26.49
N ARG A 18 17.21 8.21 -26.16
CA ARG A 18 17.69 8.47 -24.80
C ARG A 18 16.50 8.14 -23.92
N ARG A 19 16.55 6.99 -23.24
CA ARG A 19 15.64 6.69 -22.15
C ARG A 19 15.93 7.76 -21.11
N ARG A 20 15.22 8.89 -21.20
CA ARG A 20 15.08 9.83 -20.10
C ARG A 20 14.60 8.97 -18.96
N GLY A 21 15.51 8.63 -18.04
CA GLY A 21 15.21 7.78 -16.90
C GLY A 21 13.93 8.30 -16.28
N ALA A 22 12.94 7.43 -16.16
CA ALA A 22 11.69 7.80 -15.50
C ALA A 22 12.11 8.27 -14.10
N ARG A 23 12.01 9.58 -13.85
CA ARG A 23 12.26 10.12 -12.53
C ARG A 23 11.36 9.33 -11.58
N PRO A 24 11.89 8.72 -10.50
CA PRO A 24 11.05 8.00 -9.56
C PRO A 24 9.89 8.93 -9.18
N PRO A 25 8.64 8.45 -9.15
CA PRO A 25 7.52 9.30 -8.77
C PRO A 25 7.88 9.94 -7.43
N GLN A 26 8.05 11.26 -7.46
CA GLN A 26 8.40 12.01 -6.26
C GLN A 26 7.31 11.72 -5.25
N ARG A 27 7.66 10.95 -4.21
CA ARG A 27 6.72 10.47 -3.19
C ARG A 27 6.03 11.71 -2.65
N ARG A 28 4.77 11.92 -3.03
CA ARG A 28 4.01 13.09 -2.54
C ARG A 28 3.99 12.96 -1.03
N LYS A 29 4.64 13.89 -0.34
CA LYS A 29 4.52 14.00 1.11
C LYS A 29 3.05 14.30 1.38
N THR A 30 2.36 13.43 2.10
CA THR A 30 1.02 13.75 2.58
C THR A 30 1.13 15.03 3.43
N PRO A 31 0.27 16.04 3.20
CA PRO A 31 0.27 17.24 4.04
C PRO A 31 0.10 16.89 5.53
N PRO A 32 0.60 17.72 6.47
CA PRO A 32 0.49 17.45 7.91
C PRO A 32 -0.94 17.20 8.41
N SER A 33 -1.92 17.84 7.76
CA SER A 33 -3.35 17.65 8.00
C SER A 33 -4.13 17.69 6.69
N GLY A 34 -5.31 17.10 6.68
CA GLY A 34 -6.22 17.18 5.55
C GLY A 34 -7.41 16.24 5.64
N THR A 35 -8.24 16.30 4.60
CA THR A 35 -9.43 15.48 4.44
C THR A 35 -9.43 14.88 3.05
N ARG A 36 -9.87 13.63 2.93
CA ARG A 36 -10.00 12.96 1.63
C ARG A 36 -11.13 11.94 1.63
N GLN A 37 -12.02 12.05 0.65
CA GLN A 37 -12.98 10.98 0.36
C GLN A 37 -12.31 9.84 -0.42
N VAL A 38 -12.57 8.60 -0.01
CA VAL A 38 -12.01 7.37 -0.59
C VAL A 38 -13.07 6.28 -0.64
N ARG A 39 -12.87 5.31 -1.53
CA ARG A 39 -13.67 4.09 -1.53
C ARG A 39 -13.02 3.03 -0.65
N VAL A 40 -13.80 2.38 0.19
CA VAL A 40 -13.34 1.23 0.99
C VAL A 40 -13.14 0.03 0.08
N GLY A 41 -11.97 -0.59 0.15
CA GLY A 41 -11.64 -1.78 -0.64
C GLY A 41 -12.47 -3.00 -0.25
N ALA A 42 -12.48 -4.04 -1.10
CA ALA A 42 -13.23 -5.28 -0.84
C ALA A 42 -12.84 -5.99 0.47
N ASN A 43 -11.61 -5.77 0.94
CA ASN A 43 -11.09 -6.28 2.21
C ASN A 43 -11.31 -5.33 3.40
N GLY A 44 -12.07 -4.25 3.21
CA GLY A 44 -12.37 -3.27 4.26
C GLY A 44 -11.27 -2.25 4.52
N THR A 45 -10.32 -2.07 3.59
CA THR A 45 -9.16 -1.19 3.79
C THR A 45 -9.22 0.11 2.99
N VAL A 46 -8.47 1.11 3.45
CA VAL A 46 -8.25 2.39 2.77
C VAL A 46 -6.75 2.75 2.75
N ASN A 47 -6.34 3.66 1.87
CA ASN A 47 -4.93 4.05 1.71
C ASN A 47 -4.71 5.53 2.00
N LEU A 48 -3.78 5.84 2.90
CA LEU A 48 -3.30 7.19 3.20
C LEU A 48 -1.77 7.17 3.30
N ALA A 49 -1.08 8.15 2.69
CA ALA A 49 0.39 8.28 2.79
C ALA A 49 1.22 7.04 2.40
N SER A 50 0.71 6.20 1.48
CA SER A 50 1.30 4.89 1.12
C SER A 50 1.28 3.84 2.25
N ILE A 51 0.34 4.00 3.19
CA ILE A 51 0.02 3.09 4.29
C ILE A 51 -1.43 2.64 4.10
N THR A 52 -1.66 1.34 4.26
CA THR A 52 -2.99 0.73 4.21
C THR A 52 -3.54 0.63 5.64
N PHE A 53 -4.76 1.13 5.84
CA PHE A 53 -5.47 1.06 7.11
C PHE A 53 -6.69 0.17 6.96
N LEU A 54 -6.92 -0.70 7.93
CA LEU A 54 -8.21 -1.37 8.06
C LEU A 54 -9.25 -0.35 8.55
N ALA A 55 -10.30 -0.14 7.76
CA ALA A 55 -11.43 0.69 8.14
C ALA A 55 -12.56 -0.20 8.67
N SER A 56 -13.21 -0.94 7.77
CA SER A 56 -14.30 -1.85 8.11
C SER A 56 -14.63 -2.74 6.92
N LYS A 57 -14.71 -4.06 7.14
CA LYS A 57 -15.09 -5.03 6.09
C LYS A 57 -16.58 -4.93 5.71
N THR A 58 -17.46 -4.54 6.65
CA THR A 58 -18.90 -4.39 6.39
C THR A 58 -19.20 -3.24 5.43
N HIS A 59 -18.30 -2.25 5.37
CA HIS A 59 -18.42 -1.07 4.50
C HIS A 59 -17.68 -1.23 3.16
N ALA A 60 -17.29 -2.45 2.79
CA ALA A 60 -16.59 -2.71 1.54
C ALA A 60 -17.39 -2.17 0.33
N GLY A 61 -16.72 -1.43 -0.54
CA GLY A 61 -17.33 -0.82 -1.72
C GLY A 61 -18.04 0.51 -1.47
N SER A 62 -18.26 0.91 -0.22
CA SER A 62 -18.86 2.21 0.16
C SER A 62 -17.84 3.34 0.15
N GLN A 63 -18.33 4.59 0.16
CA GLN A 63 -17.51 5.78 0.34
C GLN A 63 -17.21 6.01 1.83
N ALA A 64 -16.01 6.48 2.12
CA ALA A 64 -15.55 6.88 3.43
C ALA A 64 -14.78 8.21 3.33
N ILE A 65 -14.70 8.93 4.43
CA ILE A 65 -13.91 10.14 4.59
C ILE A 65 -12.74 9.81 5.50
N ILE A 66 -11.53 10.14 5.06
CA ILE A 66 -10.33 10.12 5.90
C ILE A 66 -10.03 11.55 6.30
N ASP A 67 -10.07 11.83 7.60
CA ASP A 67 -9.60 13.07 8.21
C ASP A 67 -8.30 12.79 8.97
N TRP A 68 -7.30 13.64 8.78
CA TRP A 68 -6.04 13.50 9.51
C TRP A 68 -5.47 14.85 9.95
N ASN A 69 -4.77 14.82 11.06
CA ASN A 69 -3.91 15.87 11.59
C ASN A 69 -2.59 15.24 12.05
N PRO A 70 -1.62 15.98 12.62
CA PRO A 70 -0.32 15.41 13.01
C PRO A 70 -0.37 14.28 14.06
N ASP A 71 -1.49 14.14 14.78
CA ASP A 71 -1.60 13.20 15.90
C ASP A 71 -2.49 12.00 15.55
N THR A 72 -3.51 12.22 14.74
CA THR A 72 -4.64 11.29 14.56
C THR A 72 -5.08 11.18 13.11
N ILE A 73 -5.58 9.99 12.80
CA ILE A 73 -6.26 9.65 11.56
C ILE A 73 -7.62 9.08 11.95
N ILE A 74 -8.69 9.63 11.41
CA ILE A 74 -10.07 9.19 11.62
C ILE A 74 -10.65 8.81 10.27
N ILE A 75 -11.31 7.65 10.22
CA ILE A 75 -12.00 7.17 9.02
C ILE A 75 -13.48 7.10 9.36
N THR A 76 -14.30 7.83 8.64
CA THR A 76 -15.76 7.90 8.85
C THR A 76 -16.53 7.51 7.59
N THR A 77 -17.80 7.15 7.75
CA THR A 77 -18.76 7.12 6.64
C THR A 77 -19.10 8.54 6.21
N THR A 78 -19.73 8.71 5.05
CA THR A 78 -20.21 10.02 4.59
C THR A 78 -21.29 10.62 5.48
N ASP A 79 -21.95 9.79 6.29
CA ASP A 79 -22.99 10.20 7.25
C ASP A 79 -22.41 10.52 8.64
N GLY A 80 -21.09 10.39 8.82
CA GLY A 80 -20.37 10.75 10.03
C GLY A 80 -20.16 9.62 11.05
N GLU A 81 -20.52 8.37 10.73
CA GLU A 81 -20.21 7.22 11.59
C GLU A 81 -18.70 6.94 11.58
N VAL A 82 -18.07 6.80 12.75
CA VAL A 82 -16.63 6.48 12.86
C VAL A 82 -16.41 5.00 12.63
N LEU A 83 -15.69 4.67 11.55
CA LEU A 83 -15.30 3.30 11.21
C LEU A 83 -14.03 2.87 11.96
N ALA A 84 -13.04 3.77 12.05
CA ALA A 84 -11.79 3.52 12.73
C ALA A 84 -11.06 4.82 13.10
N GLN A 85 -10.23 4.75 14.14
CA GLN A 85 -9.33 5.82 14.55
C GLN A 85 -7.94 5.25 14.84
N TYR A 86 -6.89 5.96 14.41
CA TYR A 86 -5.50 5.58 14.57
C TYR A 86 -4.65 6.79 14.99
N THR A 87 -3.58 6.54 15.73
CA THR A 87 -2.43 7.46 15.77
C THR A 87 -1.57 7.24 14.53
N TRP A 88 -0.70 8.20 14.19
CA TRP A 88 0.29 7.95 13.14
C TRP A 88 1.19 6.76 13.51
N PRO A 89 1.33 5.76 12.62
CA PRO A 89 2.20 4.63 12.88
C PRO A 89 3.68 5.03 12.76
N ALA A 90 4.55 4.19 13.31
CA ALA A 90 6.00 4.39 13.19
C ALA A 90 6.44 4.48 11.72
N PRO A 91 7.47 5.29 11.39
CA PRO A 91 8.01 5.37 10.03
C PRO A 91 8.35 3.99 9.46
N GLY A 92 8.00 3.76 8.20
CA GLY A 92 8.21 2.47 7.53
C GLY A 92 7.01 1.50 7.62
N THR A 93 6.03 1.78 8.48
CA THR A 93 4.79 0.98 8.55
C THR A 93 4.03 1.05 7.23
N ARG A 94 3.57 -0.10 6.75
CA ARG A 94 2.83 -0.22 5.47
C ARG A 94 1.38 -0.63 5.66
N TYR A 95 1.06 -1.29 6.77
CA TYR A 95 -0.27 -1.79 7.06
C TYR A 95 -0.59 -1.60 8.54
N VAL A 96 -1.79 -1.16 8.85
CA VAL A 96 -2.29 -0.94 10.21
C VAL A 96 -3.70 -1.53 10.33
N SER A 97 -3.95 -2.29 11.38
CA SER A 97 -5.27 -2.81 11.71
C SER A 97 -5.53 -2.77 13.21
N THR A 98 -6.77 -2.49 13.60
CA THR A 98 -7.25 -2.56 14.99
C THR A 98 -7.59 -3.97 15.48
N HIS A 99 -7.38 -5.02 14.67
CA HIS A 99 -7.52 -6.38 15.18
C HIS A 99 -6.53 -6.59 16.32
N THR A 100 -7.04 -6.64 17.55
CA THR A 100 -6.31 -7.20 18.69
C THR A 100 -6.04 -8.64 18.36
N HIS A 101 -4.85 -8.95 17.85
CA HIS A 101 -4.34 -10.31 18.01
C HIS A 101 -4.21 -10.55 19.52
N PRO A 102 -4.79 -11.62 20.09
CA PRO A 102 -4.32 -12.08 21.37
C PRO A 102 -2.81 -12.30 21.23
N THR A 103 -2.04 -11.67 22.12
CA THR A 103 -0.59 -11.83 22.18
C THR A 103 -0.30 -13.34 22.12
N PRO A 104 0.47 -13.84 21.13
CA PRO A 104 0.99 -15.20 21.26
C PRO A 104 1.81 -15.22 22.56
N PRO A 105 1.64 -16.23 23.45
CA PRO A 105 2.46 -16.32 24.64
C PRO A 105 3.92 -16.24 24.18
N ALA A 106 4.70 -15.38 24.84
CA ALA A 106 6.07 -15.10 24.49
C ALA A 106 6.78 -16.41 24.12
N SER A 107 7.19 -16.54 22.85
CA SER A 107 8.14 -17.58 22.45
C SER A 107 9.45 -17.29 23.16
N THR A 108 9.54 -17.75 24.40
CA THR A 108 10.79 -18.26 24.93
C THR A 108 11.05 -19.52 24.13
N ASP A 109 11.84 -19.41 23.07
CA ASP A 109 12.81 -20.45 22.74
C ASP A 109 13.78 -19.93 21.69
N HIS A 110 14.90 -19.41 22.19
CA HIS A 110 16.17 -19.56 21.48
C HIS A 110 16.58 -21.02 21.63
N HIS A 111 16.09 -21.91 20.77
CA HIS A 111 16.74 -23.20 20.57
C HIS A 111 17.37 -23.24 19.18
N THR A 112 18.68 -23.08 19.18
CA THR A 112 19.63 -23.50 18.14
C THR A 112 19.18 -24.82 17.49
N PRO A 113 19.27 -24.98 16.15
CA PRO A 113 19.17 -26.29 15.56
C PRO A 113 20.41 -27.10 15.99
N GLN A 114 20.26 -27.96 16.99
CA GLN A 114 21.18 -29.09 17.15
C GLN A 114 20.70 -30.21 16.23
N ASP A 115 21.66 -30.70 15.45
CA ASP A 115 21.63 -31.84 14.53
C ASP A 115 21.02 -33.12 15.19
N PRO A 116 20.53 -34.10 14.41
CA PRO A 116 19.42 -34.97 14.76
C PRO A 116 19.82 -36.23 15.55
N GLU A 117 18.81 -36.77 16.23
CA GLU A 117 18.56 -38.20 16.47
C GLU A 117 19.54 -38.98 17.36
N LEU A 118 19.12 -39.27 18.60
CA LEU A 118 19.28 -40.61 19.20
C LEU A 118 18.05 -40.89 20.09
N SER A 119 17.13 -41.72 19.60
CA SER A 119 16.01 -42.29 20.35
C SER A 119 16.52 -43.22 21.46
N PRO A 120 16.02 -43.16 22.71
CA PRO A 120 16.22 -44.25 23.67
C PRO A 120 15.16 -45.33 23.44
N MET A 121 15.58 -46.53 23.01
CA MET A 121 14.79 -47.75 23.24
C MET A 121 14.91 -48.14 24.73
N SER A 122 13.79 -48.56 25.34
CA SER A 122 13.78 -49.33 26.59
C SER A 122 14.09 -50.80 26.33
#